data_AF-W1DHM1-F1
#
_entry.id   AF-W1DHM1-F1
#
_cell.length_a   1.000
_cell.length_b   1.000
_cell.length_c   1.000
_cell.angle_alpha   90.00
_cell.angle_beta   90.00
_cell.angle_gamma   90.00
#
_symmetry.space_group_name_H-M   'P 1'
#
loop_
_entity.id
_entity.type
_entity.pdbx_description
1 polymer ?
#
loop_
_entity_poly.entity_id
_entity_poly.type
_entity_poly.pdbx_seq_one_letter_code
_entity_poly.pdbx_strand_id
1 'polypeptide(L)'
;MKNLKEAWVFRTGDLKQPNDPGEITNEVTPIKVGDTLFLCTAHQRLFALDAATGKEKWHFDPQLNADPSFQHVTCRGVSYHEAKADNAPADVVADCPRRIILPVNDGRLFAVNADNGKLCETFANKGILNLQTNMPVTTPGMYEPTSPPIITDKTIVIAGAVTDNFSTREPSGVIRGFDVNTGKLLWAFDPGAKDPNAIPSDEHHFTLNSPNSWAPAAYDAKLDLVYLPMGVTTPDIWGGNRTPEQERYASSIVALNATTGKLAWSYQTVHHDLWDMDMPSQPTLADIEVNGKTVPVIYAPAKTGNIFVLDRRNGELVVPAPEKPVPQGAAKGDYVTKTQPFSDLSFRPKKDLTGADMWGATMFDQLVCRVIFHQLRYEGIFTPPSEQGTLVFPGNLGMFEWGGISVDPNRQVAIANPMALPFVSKLIPRGPGNPMEPPKDAKGSGTESGVQPQYGVPYGVTLNPFLSPFGLPCKQPAWGYISALDLKTNEVVWKKTYRYSAGQPAVPDAG
;
A
#
# COMPACT_ATOMS: atom_id res chain seq x y z
N MET A 1 30.62 7.52 8.81
CA MET A 1 30.00 6.17 8.76
C MET A 1 30.92 5.03 9.21
N LYS A 2 32.24 4.99 8.92
CA LYS A 2 33.10 3.84 9.30
C LYS A 2 33.21 3.51 10.80
N ASN A 3 32.87 4.45 11.68
CA ASN A 3 32.96 4.30 13.13
C ASN A 3 31.59 4.12 13.82
N LEU A 4 30.52 3.90 13.05
CA LEU A 4 29.19 3.66 13.62
C LEU A 4 29.20 2.33 14.40
N LYS A 5 28.60 2.32 15.58
CA LYS A 5 28.45 1.14 16.44
C LYS A 5 27.03 1.08 16.96
N GLU A 6 26.54 -0.13 17.25
CA GLU A 6 25.28 -0.32 17.96
C GLU A 6 25.33 0.41 19.30
N ALA A 7 24.33 1.24 19.56
CA ALA A 7 24.21 1.96 20.83
C ALA A 7 23.39 1.14 21.84
N TRP A 8 22.26 0.57 21.40
CA TRP A 8 21.38 -0.29 22.18
C TRP A 8 20.48 -1.11 21.24
N VAL A 9 19.85 -2.15 21.79
CA VAL A 9 18.86 -3.00 21.10
C VAL A 9 17.63 -3.14 21.99
N PHE A 10 16.45 -2.92 21.42
CA PHE A 10 15.18 -3.22 22.03
C PHE A 10 14.57 -4.48 21.41
N ARG A 11 14.04 -5.38 22.23
CA ARG A 11 13.34 -6.59 21.78
C ARG A 11 11.89 -6.47 22.18
N THR A 12 11.01 -6.35 21.18
CA THR A 12 9.57 -6.15 21.38
C THR A 12 8.88 -7.34 22.04
N GLY A 13 9.45 -8.55 21.88
CA GLY A 13 8.82 -9.79 22.30
C GLY A 13 7.58 -10.16 21.48
N ASP A 14 7.29 -9.42 20.41
CA ASP A 14 6.17 -9.68 19.53
C ASP A 14 6.57 -10.67 18.44
N LEU A 15 5.98 -11.85 18.48
CA LEU A 15 6.31 -12.99 17.62
C LEU A 15 5.03 -13.56 17.02
N LYS A 16 5.17 -14.23 15.86
CA LYS A 16 4.07 -14.94 15.21
C LYS A 16 3.41 -15.94 16.16
N GLN A 17 2.09 -15.81 16.31
CA GLN A 17 1.20 -16.68 17.08
C GLN A 17 0.56 -17.75 16.18
N PRO A 18 0.01 -18.84 16.76
CA PRO A 18 -0.61 -19.91 15.97
C PRO A 18 -1.81 -19.49 15.11
N ASN A 19 -2.53 -18.45 15.52
CA ASN A 19 -3.73 -17.96 14.83
C ASN A 19 -3.44 -16.77 13.89
N ASP A 20 -2.18 -16.37 13.74
CA ASP A 20 -1.81 -15.29 12.84
C ASP A 20 -1.94 -15.73 11.38
N PRO A 21 -2.17 -14.80 10.45
CA PRO A 21 -2.13 -15.09 9.03
C PRO A 21 -0.75 -15.57 8.56
N GLY A 22 -0.71 -16.02 7.31
CA GLY A 22 0.54 -16.40 6.66
C GLY A 22 1.59 -15.28 6.75
N GLU A 23 1.15 -14.06 6.48
CA GLU A 23 1.97 -12.87 6.39
C GLU A 23 1.94 -12.03 7.68
N ILE A 24 3.11 -11.87 8.30
CA ILE A 24 3.33 -11.04 9.49
C ILE A 24 4.61 -10.24 9.28
N THR A 25 4.51 -8.91 9.22
CA THR A 25 5.61 -8.06 8.77
C THR A 25 6.00 -6.99 9.79
N ASN A 26 7.29 -6.60 9.78
CA ASN A 26 7.83 -5.52 10.60
C ASN A 26 8.20 -4.33 9.72
N GLU A 27 7.19 -3.52 9.40
CA GLU A 27 7.30 -2.41 8.45
C GLU A 27 7.38 -1.03 9.14
N VAL A 28 7.48 -1.03 10.47
CA VAL A 28 7.40 0.19 11.28
C VAL A 28 8.53 1.18 10.95
N THR A 29 8.15 2.43 10.68
CA THR A 29 9.06 3.58 10.81
C THR A 29 8.80 4.25 12.17
N PRO A 30 9.72 4.12 13.16
CA PRO A 30 9.54 4.75 14.46
C PRO A 30 9.54 6.28 14.38
N ILE A 31 8.76 6.94 15.24
CA ILE A 31 8.79 8.40 15.39
C ILE A 31 9.48 8.80 16.69
N LYS A 32 10.30 9.85 16.65
CA LYS A 32 10.96 10.41 17.84
C LYS A 32 10.40 11.79 18.14
N VAL A 33 9.86 11.98 19.34
CA VAL A 33 9.40 13.27 19.84
C VAL A 33 10.11 13.57 21.16
N GLY A 34 10.83 14.69 21.22
CA GLY A 34 11.66 15.02 22.39
C GLY A 34 12.70 13.92 22.67
N ASP A 35 12.65 13.35 23.87
CA ASP A 35 13.53 12.29 24.36
C ASP A 35 12.94 10.87 24.20
N THR A 36 11.77 10.76 23.56
CA THR A 36 11.00 9.52 23.48
C THR A 36 10.90 9.03 22.05
N LEU A 37 11.14 7.73 21.84
CA LEU A 37 10.95 7.02 20.58
C LEU A 37 9.69 6.16 20.69
N PHE A 38 8.77 6.30 19.73
CA PHE A 38 7.54 5.52 19.65
C PHE A 38 7.60 4.58 18.46
N LEU A 39 7.21 3.33 18.67
CA LEU A 39 7.10 2.31 17.63
C LEU A 39 5.95 1.36 17.91
N CYS A 40 5.31 0.87 16.86
CA CYS A 40 4.35 -0.22 16.93
C CYS A 40 4.98 -1.53 16.44
N THR A 41 4.38 -2.65 16.80
CA THR A 41 4.76 -4.00 16.35
C THR A 41 3.74 -4.55 15.36
N ALA A 42 3.95 -5.77 14.86
CA ALA A 42 3.03 -6.45 13.96
C ALA A 42 1.61 -6.54 14.53
N HIS A 43 1.45 -6.93 15.81
CA HIS A 43 0.16 -6.91 16.53
C HIS A 43 -0.26 -5.53 17.06
N GLN A 44 0.30 -4.46 16.49
CA GLN A 44 0.08 -3.06 16.85
C GLN A 44 0.28 -2.75 18.34
N ARG A 45 1.15 -3.48 19.05
CA ARG A 45 1.56 -3.08 20.41
C ARG A 45 2.41 -1.82 20.30
N LEU A 46 2.02 -0.76 20.99
CA LEU A 46 2.70 0.53 20.98
C LEU A 46 3.68 0.61 22.14
N PHE A 47 4.95 0.86 21.83
CA PHE A 47 6.01 1.07 22.81
C PHE A 47 6.47 2.51 22.80
N ALA A 48 6.73 3.05 23.99
CA ALA A 48 7.48 4.29 24.19
C ALA A 48 8.81 3.97 24.86
N LEU A 49 9.91 4.34 24.21
CA LEU A 49 11.26 4.09 24.67
C LEU A 49 11.99 5.40 24.96
N ASP A 50 12.88 5.39 25.94
CA ASP A 50 13.93 6.40 26.03
C ASP A 50 14.83 6.33 24.78
N ALA A 51 14.89 7.42 24.03
CA ALA A 51 15.59 7.43 22.74
C ALA A 51 17.12 7.27 22.89
N ALA A 52 17.69 7.64 24.04
CA ALA A 52 19.13 7.55 24.28
C ALA A 52 19.55 6.14 24.74
N THR A 53 18.72 5.47 25.54
CA THR A 53 19.08 4.19 26.15
C THR A 53 18.33 2.98 25.60
N GLY A 54 17.25 3.19 24.84
CA GLY A 54 16.35 2.11 24.38
C GLY A 54 15.52 1.46 25.49
N LYS A 55 15.48 2.07 26.69
CA LYS A 55 14.74 1.53 27.83
C LYS A 55 13.26 1.84 27.65
N GLU A 56 12.41 0.84 27.83
CA GLU A 56 10.96 1.03 27.83
C GLU A 56 10.52 1.99 28.95
N LYS A 57 9.75 3.00 28.57
CA LYS A 57 9.04 3.91 29.49
C LYS A 57 7.66 3.34 29.82
N TRP A 58 6.92 2.94 28.79
CA TRP A 58 5.62 2.28 28.88
C TRP A 58 5.31 1.57 27.56
N HIS A 59 4.34 0.66 27.58
CA HIS A 59 3.72 0.13 26.37
C HIS A 59 2.20 0.05 26.53
N PHE A 60 1.51 -0.03 25.39
CA PHE A 60 0.07 -0.21 25.26
C PHE A 60 -0.20 -1.36 24.29
N ASP A 61 -1.03 -2.32 24.70
CA ASP A 61 -1.45 -3.44 23.87
C ASP A 61 -2.93 -3.29 23.49
N PRO A 62 -3.27 -3.08 22.21
CA PRO A 62 -4.66 -2.93 21.76
C PRO A 62 -5.47 -4.23 21.85
N GLN A 63 -4.83 -5.36 22.16
CA GLN A 63 -5.42 -6.70 22.19
C GLN A 63 -6.01 -7.07 20.81
N LEU A 64 -5.22 -6.90 19.74
CA LEU A 64 -5.64 -7.36 18.41
C LEU A 64 -5.84 -8.88 18.45
N ASN A 65 -7.04 -9.32 18.09
CA ASN A 65 -7.37 -10.73 17.93
C ASN A 65 -7.34 -11.10 16.44
N ALA A 66 -6.14 -11.36 15.92
CA ALA A 66 -5.94 -11.77 14.54
C ALA A 66 -6.51 -13.19 14.28
N ASP A 67 -6.95 -13.42 13.04
CA ASP A 67 -7.35 -14.73 12.50
C ASP A 67 -6.56 -14.99 11.22
N PRO A 68 -6.36 -16.26 10.79
CA PRO A 68 -5.62 -16.54 9.57
C PRO A 68 -6.26 -16.02 8.27
N SER A 69 -7.45 -15.42 8.33
CA SER A 69 -8.11 -14.73 7.22
C SER A 69 -7.71 -13.26 7.06
N PHE A 70 -6.99 -12.67 8.01
CA PHE A 70 -6.44 -11.32 7.84
C PHE A 70 -5.44 -11.35 6.69
N GLN A 71 -5.41 -10.29 5.88
CA GLN A 71 -4.45 -10.22 4.77
C GLN A 71 -3.05 -9.98 5.32
N HIS A 72 -2.94 -9.00 6.23
CA HIS A 72 -1.67 -8.71 6.89
C HIS A 72 -1.87 -8.57 8.40
N VAL A 73 -0.86 -8.95 9.19
CA VAL A 73 -0.70 -8.41 10.55
C VAL A 73 0.55 -7.54 10.52
N THR A 74 0.32 -6.23 10.35
CA THR A 74 1.38 -5.25 10.12
C THR A 74 1.08 -3.90 10.75
N CYS A 75 2.15 -3.15 11.02
CA CYS A 75 2.08 -1.74 11.40
C CYS A 75 3.23 -0.96 10.76
N ARG A 76 2.89 0.04 9.94
CA ARG A 76 3.91 0.90 9.27
C ARG A 76 4.32 2.11 10.09
N GLY A 77 3.61 2.42 11.17
CA GLY A 77 3.94 3.55 12.04
C GLY A 77 2.76 4.05 12.85
N VAL A 78 3.02 5.11 13.61
CA VAL A 78 2.04 5.85 14.39
C VAL A 78 2.21 7.34 14.16
N SER A 79 1.19 8.12 14.51
CA SER A 79 1.22 9.58 14.36
C SER A 79 1.17 10.28 15.71
N TYR A 80 1.72 11.48 15.80
CA TYR A 80 1.73 12.27 17.04
C TYR A 80 0.90 13.54 16.87
N HIS A 81 0.21 13.95 17.94
CA HIS A 81 -0.46 15.23 18.03
C HIS A 81 -0.25 15.88 19.41
N GLU A 82 -0.19 17.20 19.43
CA GLU A 82 -0.12 18.01 20.64
C GLU A 82 -1.29 18.99 20.72
N ALA A 83 -2.14 18.79 21.72
CA ALA A 83 -3.21 19.69 22.10
C ALA A 83 -2.67 20.79 23.03
N LYS A 84 -2.94 22.03 22.66
CA LYS A 84 -2.55 23.26 23.32
C LYS A 84 -3.79 24.13 23.54
N ALA A 85 -3.68 25.09 24.46
CA ALA A 85 -4.79 25.97 24.80
C ALA A 85 -5.33 26.80 23.61
N ASP A 86 -4.54 26.97 22.56
CA ASP A 86 -4.91 27.71 21.34
C ASP A 86 -5.57 26.84 20.25
N ASN A 87 -5.46 25.51 20.33
CA ASN A 87 -5.98 24.59 19.31
C ASN A 87 -6.91 23.48 19.87
N ALA A 88 -7.11 23.40 21.18
CA ALA A 88 -7.91 22.35 21.81
C ALA A 88 -8.70 22.84 23.04
N PRO A 89 -9.87 22.24 23.31
CA PRO A 89 -10.60 22.43 24.57
C PRO A 89 -9.77 22.13 25.82
N ALA A 90 -10.06 22.82 26.93
CA ALA A 90 -9.27 22.71 28.16
C ALA A 90 -9.29 21.31 28.78
N ASP A 91 -10.38 20.56 28.64
CA ASP A 91 -10.51 19.17 29.08
C ASP A 91 -9.61 18.24 28.24
N VAL A 92 -9.54 18.44 26.93
CA VAL A 92 -8.62 17.68 26.05
C VAL A 92 -7.16 17.94 26.43
N VAL A 93 -6.79 19.20 26.70
CA VAL A 93 -5.43 19.57 27.14
C VAL A 93 -5.12 18.99 28.52
N ALA A 94 -6.11 18.91 29.42
CA ALA A 94 -5.93 18.36 30.76
C ALA A 94 -5.78 16.82 30.76
N ASP A 95 -6.52 16.13 29.89
CA ASP A 95 -6.50 14.66 29.78
C ASP A 95 -5.34 14.14 28.94
N CYS A 96 -5.19 14.68 27.72
CA CYS A 96 -4.30 14.14 26.70
C CYS A 96 -3.59 15.24 25.89
N PRO A 97 -2.74 16.07 26.53
CA PRO A 97 -2.07 17.19 25.86
C PRO A 97 -1.13 16.70 24.75
N ARG A 98 -0.59 15.49 24.88
CA ARG A 98 0.27 14.84 23.89
C ARG A 98 -0.24 13.45 23.66
N ARG A 99 -0.48 13.07 22.42
CA ARG A 99 -1.06 11.77 22.08
C ARG A 99 -0.43 11.13 20.86
N ILE A 100 -0.37 9.81 20.91
CA ILE A 100 -0.06 8.94 19.79
C ILE A 100 -1.36 8.39 19.23
N ILE A 101 -1.52 8.48 17.93
CA ILE A 101 -2.64 7.92 17.18
C ILE A 101 -2.16 6.59 16.57
N LEU A 102 -2.79 5.50 16.99
CA LEU A 102 -2.44 4.13 16.64
C LEU A 102 -3.61 3.47 15.88
N PRO A 103 -3.47 3.22 14.57
CA PRO A 103 -4.43 2.41 13.84
C PRO A 103 -4.22 0.91 14.12
N VAL A 104 -5.28 0.12 14.10
CA VAL A 104 -5.26 -1.33 14.39
C VAL A 104 -6.08 -2.08 13.34
N ASN A 105 -5.58 -3.22 12.86
CA ASN A 105 -6.14 -3.99 11.73
C ASN A 105 -7.57 -4.54 11.92
N ASP A 106 -8.18 -4.37 13.10
CA ASP A 106 -9.60 -4.64 13.30
C ASP A 106 -10.50 -3.40 13.10
N GLY A 107 -9.95 -2.32 12.53
CA GLY A 107 -10.69 -1.08 12.26
C GLY A 107 -10.86 -0.17 13.46
N ARG A 108 -10.12 -0.39 14.55
CA ARG A 108 -10.04 0.58 15.65
C ARG A 108 -8.92 1.60 15.40
N LEU A 109 -9.15 2.84 15.82
CA LEU A 109 -8.15 3.89 15.91
C LEU A 109 -8.05 4.36 17.35
N PHE A 110 -6.88 4.20 17.95
CA PHE A 110 -6.63 4.54 19.35
C PHE A 110 -5.93 5.89 19.48
N ALA A 111 -6.35 6.68 20.45
CA ALA A 111 -5.62 7.83 20.96
C ALA A 111 -5.02 7.48 22.33
N VAL A 112 -3.69 7.41 22.40
CA VAL A 112 -2.93 7.02 23.59
C VAL A 112 -2.10 8.20 24.06
N ASN A 113 -2.19 8.56 25.33
CA ASN A 113 -1.40 9.61 25.95
C ASN A 113 0.10 9.28 25.83
N ALA A 114 0.84 10.17 25.16
CA ALA A 114 2.25 9.97 24.82
C ALA A 114 3.18 9.87 26.05
N ASP A 115 2.71 10.35 27.21
CA ASP A 115 3.52 10.46 28.41
C ASP A 115 3.39 9.25 29.34
N ASN A 116 2.24 8.58 29.30
CA ASN A 116 1.91 7.55 30.30
C ASN A 116 1.25 6.28 29.72
N GLY A 117 0.97 6.23 28.41
CA GLY A 117 0.42 5.05 27.76
C GLY A 117 -1.07 4.78 28.04
N LYS A 118 -1.78 5.67 28.74
CA LYS A 118 -3.22 5.55 28.97
C LYS A 118 -4.01 6.05 27.78
N LEU A 119 -5.25 5.57 27.62
CA LEU A 119 -6.17 6.10 26.61
C LEU A 119 -6.52 7.57 26.90
N CYS A 120 -6.63 8.38 25.85
CA CYS A 120 -7.18 9.73 25.95
C CYS A 120 -8.71 9.64 26.12
N GLU A 121 -9.23 9.75 27.35
CA GLU A 121 -10.65 9.58 27.64
C GLU A 121 -11.56 10.61 26.93
N THR A 122 -11.04 11.80 26.61
CA THR A 122 -11.81 12.85 25.92
C THR A 122 -11.93 12.63 24.40
N PHE A 123 -11.25 11.64 23.83
CA PHE A 123 -11.25 11.38 22.39
C PHE A 123 -12.25 10.28 22.02
N ALA A 124 -13.13 10.54 21.04
CA ALA A 124 -14.11 9.59 20.52
C ALA A 124 -14.86 8.83 21.63
N ASN A 125 -14.87 7.49 21.59
CA ASN A 125 -15.39 6.66 22.67
C ASN A 125 -14.26 6.26 23.62
N LYS A 126 -13.92 7.15 24.56
CA LYS A 126 -12.91 6.92 25.61
C LYS A 126 -11.55 6.46 25.06
N GLY A 127 -11.06 7.16 24.05
CA GLY A 127 -9.78 6.92 23.37
C GLY A 127 -9.87 5.98 22.17
N ILE A 128 -11.06 5.46 21.85
CA ILE A 128 -11.26 4.50 20.75
C ILE A 128 -12.24 5.06 19.73
N LEU A 129 -11.81 5.12 18.48
CA LEU A 129 -12.62 5.48 17.33
C LEU A 129 -12.87 4.25 16.46
N ASN A 130 -14.13 4.01 16.10
CA ASN A 130 -14.53 2.89 15.23
C ASN A 130 -14.50 3.33 13.76
N LEU A 131 -13.54 2.82 12.99
CA LEU A 131 -13.43 3.07 11.54
C LEU A 131 -14.38 2.19 10.72
N GLN A 132 -15.15 1.30 11.33
CA GLN A 132 -16.12 0.48 10.60
C GLN A 132 -17.53 1.07 10.56
N THR A 133 -17.74 2.23 11.20
CA THR A 133 -19.01 2.96 11.14
C THR A 133 -19.39 3.31 9.70
N ASN A 134 -20.64 3.00 9.32
CA ASN A 134 -21.21 3.09 7.96
C ASN A 134 -20.49 2.29 6.87
N MET A 135 -19.58 1.37 7.22
CA MET A 135 -19.04 0.43 6.24
C MET A 135 -20.12 -0.58 5.81
N PRO A 136 -20.13 -1.00 4.54
CA PRO A 136 -21.09 -2.00 4.06
C PRO A 136 -20.77 -3.42 4.55
N VAL A 137 -19.51 -3.66 4.95
CA VAL A 137 -19.01 -4.92 5.51
C VAL A 137 -18.10 -4.59 6.69
N THR A 138 -18.27 -5.30 7.80
CA THR A 138 -17.58 -5.03 9.08
C THR A 138 -16.90 -6.30 9.63
N THR A 139 -16.60 -7.26 8.77
CA THR A 139 -15.89 -8.48 9.15
C THR A 139 -14.45 -8.11 9.52
N PRO A 140 -13.95 -8.47 10.73
CA PRO A 140 -12.55 -8.22 11.10
C PRO A 140 -11.57 -8.78 10.07
N GLY A 141 -10.50 -8.04 9.79
CA GLY A 141 -9.49 -8.40 8.79
C GLY A 141 -9.84 -8.04 7.35
N MET A 142 -11.10 -7.65 7.06
CA MET A 142 -11.48 -7.18 5.71
C MET A 142 -11.21 -5.71 5.45
N TYR A 143 -11.09 -4.90 6.52
CA TYR A 143 -10.65 -3.52 6.46
C TYR A 143 -9.53 -3.34 7.51
N GLU A 144 -8.33 -3.04 7.04
CA GLU A 144 -7.11 -3.04 7.85
C GLU A 144 -6.39 -1.68 7.70
N PRO A 145 -6.51 -0.75 8.67
CA PRO A 145 -5.73 0.48 8.65
C PRO A 145 -4.27 0.18 9.03
N THR A 146 -3.46 -0.18 8.04
CA THR A 146 -2.09 -0.66 8.21
C THR A 146 -1.04 0.47 8.29
N SER A 147 -1.39 1.66 7.81
CA SER A 147 -0.51 2.85 7.75
C SER A 147 -0.90 3.95 8.75
N PRO A 148 0.08 4.74 9.23
CA PRO A 148 -0.22 5.86 10.13
C PRO A 148 -1.09 6.92 9.44
N PRO A 149 -2.06 7.54 10.14
CA PRO A 149 -2.85 8.62 9.58
C PRO A 149 -2.04 9.90 9.43
N ILE A 150 -2.41 10.75 8.47
CA ILE A 150 -1.91 12.13 8.45
C ILE A 150 -2.62 12.92 9.55
N ILE A 151 -1.85 13.65 10.35
CA ILE A 151 -2.35 14.53 11.40
C ILE A 151 -2.03 15.97 11.04
N THR A 152 -3.06 16.81 10.96
CA THR A 152 -2.93 18.26 10.88
C THR A 152 -3.27 18.90 12.24
N ASP A 153 -3.26 20.22 12.32
CA ASP A 153 -3.71 20.95 13.52
C ASP A 153 -5.22 20.75 13.80
N LYS A 154 -5.98 20.21 12.85
CA LYS A 154 -7.45 20.10 12.94
C LYS A 154 -7.98 18.72 12.60
N THR A 155 -7.30 17.98 11.74
CA THR A 155 -7.86 16.78 11.11
C THR A 155 -6.92 15.59 11.21
N ILE A 156 -7.48 14.43 11.55
CA ILE A 156 -6.92 13.10 11.31
C ILE A 156 -7.43 12.63 9.96
N VAL A 157 -6.55 12.47 8.98
CA VAL A 157 -6.88 11.85 7.69
C VAL A 157 -6.42 10.40 7.72
N ILE A 158 -7.36 9.48 7.55
CA ILE A 158 -7.10 8.05 7.61
C ILE A 158 -7.77 7.30 6.46
N ALA A 159 -7.04 6.32 5.96
CA ALA A 159 -7.47 5.32 5.01
C ALA A 159 -7.07 3.93 5.54
N GLY A 160 -7.36 2.88 4.79
CA GLY A 160 -6.96 1.52 5.14
C GLY A 160 -6.91 0.63 3.92
N ALA A 161 -6.32 -0.54 4.10
CA ALA A 161 -6.41 -1.65 3.17
C ALA A 161 -7.80 -2.28 3.24
N VAL A 162 -8.22 -2.85 2.13
CA VAL A 162 -9.41 -3.70 1.98
C VAL A 162 -8.91 -5.01 1.41
N THR A 163 -9.40 -6.15 1.91
CA THR A 163 -8.93 -7.47 1.44
C THR A 163 -9.03 -7.59 -0.07
N ASP A 164 -7.92 -7.98 -0.68
CA ASP A 164 -7.85 -8.13 -2.12
C ASP A 164 -8.51 -9.43 -2.60
N ASN A 165 -9.14 -9.38 -3.77
CA ASN A 165 -9.57 -10.56 -4.53
C ASN A 165 -10.52 -11.56 -3.84
N PHE A 166 -11.15 -11.23 -2.69
CA PHE A 166 -12.04 -12.18 -2.03
C PHE A 166 -13.44 -12.17 -2.67
N SER A 167 -14.06 -11.01 -2.88
CA SER A 167 -15.37 -10.90 -3.52
C SER A 167 -15.73 -9.49 -3.99
N THR A 168 -16.78 -9.33 -4.80
CA THR A 168 -17.41 -8.04 -5.11
C THR A 168 -18.28 -7.46 -3.98
N ARG A 169 -18.15 -7.98 -2.75
CA ARG A 169 -18.90 -7.55 -1.56
C ARG A 169 -17.98 -7.41 -0.36
N GLU A 170 -17.14 -6.39 -0.41
CA GLU A 170 -16.12 -6.06 0.59
C GLU A 170 -16.30 -4.64 1.14
N PRO A 171 -15.59 -4.29 2.23
CA PRO A 171 -15.61 -2.94 2.76
C PRO A 171 -15.29 -1.86 1.71
N SER A 172 -15.69 -0.63 2.00
CA SER A 172 -15.31 0.51 1.18
C SER A 172 -13.87 0.92 1.51
N GLY A 173 -13.08 1.27 0.49
CA GLY A 173 -11.81 1.97 0.62
C GLY A 173 -11.91 3.45 1.03
N VAL A 174 -13.03 3.88 1.61
CA VAL A 174 -13.32 5.28 1.95
C VAL A 174 -12.24 5.92 2.83
N ILE A 175 -11.83 7.12 2.42
CA ILE A 175 -10.87 7.97 3.12
C ILE A 175 -11.66 8.95 3.98
N ARG A 176 -11.27 9.15 5.23
CA ARG A 176 -12.04 9.99 6.18
C ARG A 176 -11.18 10.99 6.91
N GLY A 177 -11.78 12.15 7.14
CA GLY A 177 -11.25 13.19 8.00
C GLY A 177 -12.03 13.26 9.30
N PHE A 178 -11.34 13.14 10.43
CA PHE A 178 -11.90 13.29 11.77
C PHE A 178 -11.30 14.50 12.48
N ASP A 179 -12.07 15.14 13.35
CA ASP A 179 -11.56 16.20 14.22
C ASP A 179 -10.46 15.63 15.13
N VAL A 180 -9.30 16.29 15.14
CA VAL A 180 -8.10 15.79 15.84
C VAL A 180 -8.25 15.74 17.34
N ASN A 181 -9.13 16.55 17.91
CA ASN A 181 -9.34 16.63 19.34
C ASN A 181 -10.40 15.66 19.84
N THR A 182 -11.51 15.55 19.11
CA THR A 182 -12.73 14.87 19.53
C THR A 182 -12.96 13.54 18.83
N GLY A 183 -12.32 13.29 17.67
CA GLY A 183 -12.57 12.12 16.83
C GLY A 183 -13.89 12.15 16.06
N LYS A 184 -14.58 13.30 16.02
CA LYS A 184 -15.82 13.45 15.26
C LYS A 184 -15.54 13.43 13.75
N LEU A 185 -16.34 12.68 12.98
CA LEU A 185 -16.25 12.69 11.51
C LEU A 185 -16.55 14.11 10.98
N LEU A 186 -15.63 14.65 10.19
CA LEU A 186 -15.73 15.95 9.53
C LEU A 186 -16.11 15.82 8.06
N TRP A 187 -15.49 14.86 7.36
CA TRP A 187 -15.71 14.60 5.95
C TRP A 187 -15.35 13.15 5.59
N ALA A 188 -15.91 12.68 4.48
CA ALA A 188 -15.54 11.42 3.84
C ALA A 188 -15.17 11.67 2.38
N PHE A 189 -14.40 10.76 1.78
CA PHE A 189 -14.11 10.68 0.36
C PHE A 189 -14.18 9.20 -0.03
N ASP A 190 -15.33 8.78 -0.57
CA ASP A 190 -15.59 7.43 -1.04
C ASP A 190 -15.29 7.33 -2.55
N PRO A 191 -14.14 6.75 -2.95
CA PRO A 191 -13.68 6.85 -4.33
C PRO A 191 -14.61 6.17 -5.33
N GLY A 192 -15.36 5.14 -4.92
CA GLY A 192 -16.33 4.42 -5.75
C GLY A 192 -17.74 5.03 -5.78
N ALA A 193 -18.03 6.06 -4.99
CA ALA A 193 -19.35 6.70 -4.96
C ALA A 193 -19.51 7.76 -6.06
N LYS A 194 -20.73 7.93 -6.56
CA LYS A 194 -21.07 9.01 -7.50
C LYS A 194 -20.73 10.40 -6.94
N ASP A 195 -21.13 10.66 -5.69
CA ASP A 195 -20.67 11.80 -4.89
C ASP A 195 -19.68 11.30 -3.84
N PRO A 196 -18.36 11.44 -4.06
CA PRO A 196 -17.37 10.94 -3.12
C PRO A 196 -17.43 11.60 -1.75
N ASN A 197 -17.91 12.85 -1.64
CA ASN A 197 -17.93 13.56 -0.36
C ASN A 197 -19.24 13.38 0.43
N ALA A 198 -20.16 12.55 -0.06
CA ALA A 198 -21.37 12.22 0.67
C ALA A 198 -21.05 11.42 1.94
N ILE A 199 -21.53 11.90 3.09
CA ILE A 199 -21.51 11.14 4.35
C ILE A 199 -22.85 10.38 4.44
N PRO A 200 -22.84 9.03 4.46
CA PRO A 200 -24.05 8.24 4.59
C PRO A 200 -24.79 8.55 5.90
N SER A 201 -26.12 8.48 5.89
CA SER A 201 -26.90 8.42 7.13
C SER A 201 -26.71 7.06 7.80
N ASP A 202 -27.16 6.91 9.04
CA ASP A 202 -27.05 5.64 9.78
C ASP A 202 -27.73 4.44 9.09
N GLU A 203 -28.69 4.69 8.18
CA GLU A 203 -29.39 3.67 7.39
C GLU A 203 -28.72 3.36 6.05
N HIS A 204 -27.67 4.09 5.69
CA HIS A 204 -26.92 3.92 4.45
C HIS A 204 -25.45 3.60 4.72
N HIS A 205 -24.82 2.95 3.75
CA HIS A 205 -23.42 2.56 3.81
C HIS A 205 -22.62 3.23 2.69
N PHE A 206 -21.31 3.29 2.89
CA PHE A 206 -20.36 3.57 1.81
C PHE A 206 -20.40 2.48 0.74
N THR A 207 -19.84 2.79 -0.42
CA THR A 207 -19.87 1.94 -1.61
C THR A 207 -18.98 0.72 -1.43
N LEU A 208 -19.53 -0.47 -1.67
CA LEU A 208 -18.81 -1.74 -1.69
C LEU A 208 -17.59 -1.67 -2.62
N ASN A 209 -16.47 -2.26 -2.19
CA ASN A 209 -15.28 -2.49 -3.01
C ASN A 209 -14.65 -1.21 -3.60
N SER A 210 -14.90 -0.05 -3.00
CA SER A 210 -14.27 1.19 -3.48
C SER A 210 -12.75 1.11 -3.38
N PRO A 211 -11.99 1.68 -4.34
CA PRO A 211 -10.53 1.66 -4.30
C PRO A 211 -9.98 2.12 -2.95
N ASN A 212 -9.08 1.33 -2.38
CA ASN A 212 -8.53 1.59 -1.05
C ASN A 212 -7.28 2.50 -1.11
N SER A 213 -6.74 2.89 0.05
CA SER A 213 -5.43 3.53 0.14
C SER A 213 -4.74 2.98 1.38
N TRP A 214 -3.81 2.06 1.17
CA TRP A 214 -3.21 1.25 2.21
C TRP A 214 -1.79 1.72 2.60
N ALA A 215 -1.06 2.33 1.66
CA ALA A 215 0.30 2.82 1.88
C ALA A 215 0.33 4.18 2.62
N PRO A 216 1.45 4.55 3.26
CA PRO A 216 1.55 5.83 3.96
C PRO A 216 1.32 7.01 3.01
N ALA A 217 0.53 7.99 3.45
CA ALA A 217 0.29 9.22 2.68
C ALA A 217 1.38 10.28 2.92
N ALA A 218 1.32 11.36 2.13
CA ALA A 218 2.15 12.56 2.34
C ALA A 218 1.28 13.82 2.46
N TYR A 219 1.78 14.86 3.13
CA TYR A 219 1.02 16.10 3.37
C TYR A 219 1.88 17.34 3.15
N ASP A 220 1.36 18.31 2.39
CA ASP A 220 1.92 19.66 2.28
C ASP A 220 1.05 20.65 3.06
N ALA A 221 1.53 21.05 4.23
CA ALA A 221 0.84 21.99 5.11
C ALA A 221 0.64 23.39 4.51
N LYS A 222 1.45 23.81 3.54
CA LYS A 222 1.29 25.13 2.90
C LYS A 222 0.11 25.15 1.93
N LEU A 223 -0.17 23.99 1.32
CA LEU A 223 -1.27 23.82 0.37
C LEU A 223 -2.52 23.24 1.04
N ASP A 224 -2.37 22.73 2.26
CA ASP A 224 -3.36 21.89 2.95
C ASP A 224 -3.81 20.71 2.07
N LEU A 225 -2.86 20.08 1.38
CA LEU A 225 -3.11 18.94 0.49
C LEU A 225 -2.47 17.67 1.06
N VAL A 226 -3.28 16.62 1.16
CA VAL A 226 -2.84 15.26 1.43
C VAL A 226 -2.82 14.46 0.12
N TYR A 227 -1.73 13.74 -0.11
CA TYR A 227 -1.49 12.93 -1.29
C TYR A 227 -1.60 11.46 -0.92
N LEU A 228 -2.62 10.82 -1.47
CA LEU A 228 -3.01 9.45 -1.17
C LEU A 228 -2.66 8.54 -2.36
N PRO A 229 -1.78 7.55 -2.16
CA PRO A 229 -1.55 6.51 -3.13
C PRO A 229 -2.74 5.52 -3.09
N MET A 230 -3.40 5.34 -4.24
CA MET A 230 -4.63 4.58 -4.35
C MET A 230 -4.40 3.17 -4.89
N GLY A 231 -5.10 2.23 -4.27
CA GLY A 231 -5.36 0.85 -4.68
C GLY A 231 -6.28 0.74 -5.89
N VAL A 232 -6.71 -0.48 -6.16
CA VAL A 232 -7.67 -0.86 -7.20
C VAL A 232 -9.04 -1.21 -6.59
N THR A 233 -10.09 -1.25 -7.41
CA THR A 233 -11.37 -1.86 -7.04
C THR A 233 -11.22 -3.38 -7.06
N THR A 234 -11.37 -4.01 -5.89
CA THR A 234 -11.34 -5.47 -5.75
C THR A 234 -12.62 -6.10 -6.34
N PRO A 235 -12.56 -7.28 -6.98
CA PRO A 235 -11.36 -8.09 -7.24
C PRO A 235 -10.40 -7.44 -8.25
N ASP A 236 -9.09 -7.64 -8.07
CA ASP A 236 -8.05 -6.86 -8.74
C ASP A 236 -7.74 -7.40 -10.14
N ILE A 237 -7.88 -8.71 -10.32
CA ILE A 237 -7.34 -9.42 -11.49
C ILE A 237 -8.39 -9.57 -12.62
N TRP A 238 -9.67 -9.38 -12.31
CA TRP A 238 -10.75 -9.34 -13.30
C TRP A 238 -11.70 -8.19 -12.97
N GLY A 239 -11.88 -7.27 -13.91
CA GLY A 239 -12.55 -5.98 -13.69
C GLY A 239 -13.76 -5.72 -14.57
N GLY A 240 -14.24 -6.71 -15.34
CA GLY A 240 -15.23 -6.49 -16.40
C GLY A 240 -16.60 -5.94 -15.95
N ASN A 241 -16.90 -5.96 -14.65
CA ASN A 241 -18.10 -5.38 -14.06
C ASN A 241 -17.87 -4.02 -13.36
N ARG A 242 -16.64 -3.51 -13.34
CA ARG A 242 -16.30 -2.24 -12.70
C ARG A 242 -16.98 -1.08 -13.42
N THR A 243 -17.57 -0.20 -12.64
CA THR A 243 -18.25 1.01 -13.13
C THR A 243 -17.26 2.15 -13.36
N PRO A 244 -17.61 3.17 -14.16
CA PRO A 244 -16.79 4.37 -14.31
C PRO A 244 -16.45 5.04 -12.97
N GLU A 245 -17.37 5.01 -12.00
CA GLU A 245 -17.16 5.54 -10.65
C GLU A 245 -16.09 4.77 -9.89
N GLN A 246 -16.06 3.44 -9.99
CA GLN A 246 -15.04 2.58 -9.39
C GLN A 246 -13.67 2.74 -10.06
N GLU A 247 -13.64 3.07 -11.35
CA GLU A 247 -12.40 3.22 -12.14
C GLU A 247 -11.73 4.59 -12.02
N ARG A 248 -12.49 5.66 -11.72
CA ARG A 248 -11.99 7.05 -11.86
C ARG A 248 -10.79 7.40 -10.98
N TYR A 249 -10.61 6.70 -9.85
CA TYR A 249 -9.49 6.91 -8.91
C TYR A 249 -8.70 5.62 -8.60
N ALA A 250 -9.00 4.52 -9.29
CA ALA A 250 -8.22 3.29 -9.14
C ALA A 250 -6.80 3.50 -9.67
N SER A 251 -5.80 2.90 -9.00
CA SER A 251 -4.38 2.92 -9.37
C SER A 251 -3.90 4.33 -9.72
N SER A 252 -4.02 5.25 -8.75
CA SER A 252 -3.82 6.68 -8.95
C SER A 252 -3.14 7.35 -7.76
N ILE A 253 -2.66 8.57 -7.97
CA ILE A 253 -2.36 9.50 -6.87
C ILE A 253 -3.53 10.48 -6.77
N VAL A 254 -4.17 10.54 -5.61
CA VAL A 254 -5.26 11.46 -5.31
C VAL A 254 -4.77 12.54 -4.35
N ALA A 255 -4.98 13.80 -4.70
CA ALA A 255 -4.75 14.93 -3.80
C ALA A 255 -6.09 15.46 -3.27
N LEU A 256 -6.27 15.38 -1.95
CA LEU A 256 -7.42 15.94 -1.26
C LEU A 256 -7.00 17.13 -0.40
N ASN A 257 -7.89 18.10 -0.22
CA ASN A 257 -7.72 19.07 0.84
C ASN A 257 -7.91 18.37 2.20
N ALA A 258 -6.89 18.39 3.07
CA ALA A 258 -6.91 17.63 4.32
C ALA A 258 -7.98 18.13 5.31
N THR A 259 -8.32 19.42 5.26
CA THR A 259 -9.36 20.00 6.13
C THR A 259 -10.77 19.63 5.70
N THR A 260 -11.04 19.53 4.39
CA THR A 260 -12.41 19.45 3.84
C THR A 260 -12.72 18.16 3.09
N GLY A 261 -11.72 17.36 2.74
CA GLY A 261 -11.88 16.13 1.95
C GLY A 261 -12.15 16.36 0.47
N LYS A 262 -12.19 17.61 0.00
CA LYS A 262 -12.46 17.93 -1.40
C LYS A 262 -11.29 17.57 -2.29
N LEU A 263 -11.60 16.99 -3.44
CA LEU A 263 -10.60 16.71 -4.48
C LEU A 263 -9.95 18.01 -4.98
N ALA A 264 -8.62 18.04 -4.94
CA ALA A 264 -7.84 19.07 -5.62
C ALA A 264 -7.47 18.61 -7.03
N TRP A 265 -6.90 17.42 -7.15
CA TRP A 265 -6.54 16.78 -8.42
C TRP A 265 -6.32 15.27 -8.22
N SER A 266 -6.33 14.51 -9.31
CA SER A 266 -5.96 13.09 -9.32
C SER A 266 -5.20 12.75 -10.60
N TYR A 267 -4.25 11.83 -10.53
CA TYR A 267 -3.50 11.33 -11.68
C TYR A 267 -3.47 9.80 -11.68
N GLN A 268 -4.11 9.17 -12.68
CA GLN A 268 -4.18 7.72 -12.81
C GLN A 268 -2.94 7.16 -13.51
N THR A 269 -2.32 6.15 -12.91
CA THR A 269 -1.05 5.55 -13.35
C THR A 269 -1.23 4.21 -14.07
N VAL A 270 -2.37 3.55 -13.87
CA VAL A 270 -2.80 2.37 -14.63
C VAL A 270 -4.29 2.52 -14.91
N HIS A 271 -4.67 2.47 -16.18
CA HIS A 271 -6.06 2.45 -16.61
C HIS A 271 -6.61 1.03 -16.56
N HIS A 272 -7.77 0.83 -15.94
CA HIS A 272 -8.42 -0.48 -15.84
C HIS A 272 -7.45 -1.59 -15.41
N ASP A 273 -6.97 -1.47 -14.18
CA ASP A 273 -5.91 -2.32 -13.64
C ASP A 273 -6.38 -3.77 -13.43
N LEU A 274 -5.73 -4.73 -14.09
CA LEU A 274 -6.00 -6.16 -13.99
C LEU A 274 -4.82 -6.95 -13.38
N TRP A 275 -3.85 -6.25 -12.83
CA TRP A 275 -2.54 -6.82 -12.49
C TRP A 275 -2.15 -6.61 -11.04
N ASP A 276 -3.00 -5.93 -10.26
CA ASP A 276 -2.66 -5.43 -8.93
C ASP A 276 -1.41 -4.53 -9.02
N MET A 277 -1.49 -3.50 -9.86
CA MET A 277 -0.42 -2.53 -10.14
C MET A 277 -0.76 -1.15 -9.57
N ASP A 278 -1.26 -1.14 -8.34
CA ASP A 278 -1.61 0.06 -7.61
C ASP A 278 -0.41 0.95 -7.27
N MET A 279 -0.68 2.06 -6.56
CA MET A 279 0.34 2.93 -6.00
C MET A 279 0.71 2.43 -4.60
N PRO A 280 1.89 1.82 -4.43
CA PRO A 280 2.13 1.00 -3.25
C PRO A 280 2.85 1.75 -2.15
N SER A 281 3.24 3.02 -2.35
CA SER A 281 4.30 3.64 -1.55
C SER A 281 4.05 5.09 -1.22
N GLN A 282 4.72 5.57 -0.16
CA GLN A 282 4.63 6.97 0.25
C GLN A 282 5.13 7.93 -0.85
N PRO A 283 4.28 8.86 -1.34
CA PRO A 283 4.73 9.89 -2.25
C PRO A 283 5.78 10.78 -1.56
N THR A 284 6.88 11.08 -2.25
CA THR A 284 7.96 11.92 -1.68
C THR A 284 7.85 13.34 -2.19
N LEU A 285 7.69 14.32 -1.28
CA LEU A 285 7.64 15.74 -1.62
C LEU A 285 9.07 16.29 -1.78
N ALA A 286 9.33 17.00 -2.87
CA ALA A 286 10.61 17.65 -3.11
C ALA A 286 10.44 18.96 -3.88
N ASP A 287 11.42 19.85 -3.77
CA ASP A 287 11.54 21.02 -4.63
C ASP A 287 12.76 20.79 -5.55
N ILE A 288 12.54 20.83 -6.86
CA ILE A 288 13.56 20.54 -7.87
C ILE A 288 13.71 21.69 -8.86
N GLU A 289 14.88 21.80 -9.49
CA GLU A 289 15.13 22.80 -10.54
C GLU A 289 14.74 22.26 -11.93
N VAL A 290 13.77 22.89 -12.58
CA VAL A 290 13.33 22.59 -13.95
C VAL A 290 13.43 23.85 -14.79
N ASN A 291 14.28 23.83 -15.82
CA ASN A 291 14.51 24.99 -16.71
C ASN A 291 14.85 26.30 -15.95
N GLY A 292 15.61 26.19 -14.85
CA GLY A 292 16.01 27.32 -14.01
C GLY A 292 14.91 27.89 -13.11
N LYS A 293 13.82 27.13 -12.91
CA LYS A 293 12.76 27.44 -11.94
C LYS A 293 12.65 26.30 -10.93
N THR A 294 12.55 26.65 -9.66
CA THR A 294 12.17 25.72 -8.62
C THR A 294 10.72 25.29 -8.79
N VAL A 295 10.47 24.00 -8.97
CA VAL A 295 9.14 23.41 -9.12
C VAL A 295 8.86 22.49 -7.91
N PRO A 296 7.74 22.69 -7.22
CA PRO A 296 7.32 21.82 -6.13
C PRO A 296 6.73 20.52 -6.68
N VAL A 297 7.41 19.40 -6.48
CA VAL A 297 7.02 18.10 -7.04
C VAL A 297 6.64 17.08 -5.98
N ILE A 298 5.91 16.06 -6.43
CA ILE A 298 5.86 14.75 -5.80
C ILE A 298 6.56 13.72 -6.69
N TYR A 299 7.30 12.81 -6.07
CA TYR A 299 7.77 11.57 -6.69
C TYR A 299 6.88 10.44 -6.21
N ALA A 300 6.21 9.76 -7.14
CA ALA A 300 5.29 8.68 -6.88
C ALA A 300 5.78 7.38 -7.54
N PRO A 301 6.52 6.52 -6.82
CA PRO A 301 6.94 5.21 -7.30
C PRO A 301 5.74 4.27 -7.39
N ALA A 302 5.59 3.56 -8.51
CA ALA A 302 4.48 2.65 -8.78
C ALA A 302 4.94 1.20 -8.88
N LYS A 303 4.05 0.23 -8.61
CA LYS A 303 4.33 -1.22 -8.80
C LYS A 303 4.84 -1.53 -10.21
N THR A 304 4.35 -0.81 -11.22
CA THR A 304 4.83 -0.92 -12.61
C THR A 304 6.33 -0.67 -12.79
N GLY A 305 7.01 -0.02 -11.83
CA GLY A 305 8.40 0.44 -11.93
C GLY A 305 8.55 1.83 -12.55
N ASN A 306 7.45 2.48 -12.92
CA ASN A 306 7.44 3.91 -13.20
C ASN A 306 7.64 4.71 -11.91
N ILE A 307 8.26 5.88 -12.04
CA ILE A 307 8.14 6.95 -11.04
C ILE A 307 7.46 8.11 -11.74
N PHE A 308 6.26 8.44 -11.30
CA PHE A 308 5.53 9.60 -11.80
C PHE A 308 5.99 10.83 -11.03
N VAL A 309 6.41 11.87 -11.75
CA VAL A 309 6.84 13.14 -11.16
C VAL A 309 5.82 14.20 -11.55
N LEU A 310 5.07 14.66 -10.56
CA LEU A 310 3.93 15.56 -10.75
C LEU A 310 4.17 16.86 -9.98
N ASP A 311 3.73 18.01 -10.51
CA ASP A 311 3.65 19.24 -9.74
C ASP A 311 2.58 19.05 -8.66
N ARG A 312 3.01 19.14 -7.39
CA ARG A 312 2.16 18.75 -6.26
C ARG A 312 0.97 19.68 -6.04
N ARG A 313 0.92 20.83 -6.72
CA ARG A 313 -0.16 21.81 -6.62
C ARG A 313 -1.36 21.47 -7.50
N ASN A 314 -1.12 20.85 -8.65
CA ASN A 314 -2.13 20.66 -9.69
C ASN A 314 -2.13 19.27 -10.36
N GLY A 315 -1.16 18.41 -10.06
CA GLY A 315 -1.07 17.06 -10.62
C GLY A 315 -0.54 17.00 -12.05
N GLU A 316 -0.02 18.10 -12.59
CA GLU A 316 0.57 18.12 -13.94
C GLU A 316 1.91 17.39 -13.99
N LEU A 317 2.16 16.65 -15.07
CA LEU A 317 3.41 15.93 -15.28
C LEU A 317 4.60 16.90 -15.41
N VAL A 318 5.59 16.71 -14.56
CA VAL A 318 6.90 17.37 -14.64
C VAL A 318 7.87 16.49 -15.44
N VAL A 319 7.82 15.18 -15.22
CA VAL A 319 8.46 14.18 -16.09
C VAL A 319 7.38 13.62 -17.02
N PRO A 320 7.58 13.62 -18.35
CA PRO A 320 6.59 13.08 -19.28
C PRO A 320 6.29 11.60 -19.02
N ALA A 321 5.03 11.23 -19.21
CA ALA A 321 4.56 9.85 -19.17
C ALA A 321 3.70 9.55 -20.40
N PRO A 322 4.30 9.40 -21.60
CA PRO A 322 3.55 9.15 -22.82
C PRO A 322 2.71 7.87 -22.76
N GLU A 323 1.51 7.94 -23.33
CA GLU A 323 0.64 6.79 -23.58
C GLU A 323 1.28 5.84 -24.60
N LYS A 324 1.43 4.57 -24.24
CA LYS A 324 1.97 3.54 -25.14
C LYS A 324 1.00 2.37 -25.30
N PRO A 325 0.89 1.79 -26.51
CA PRO A 325 0.10 0.58 -26.72
C PRO A 325 0.56 -0.55 -25.80
N VAL A 326 -0.40 -1.31 -25.29
CA VAL A 326 -0.16 -2.46 -24.42
C VAL A 326 -0.81 -3.72 -25.01
N PRO A 327 -0.37 -4.93 -24.61
CA PRO A 327 -1.02 -6.18 -25.01
C PRO A 327 -2.54 -6.15 -24.81
N GLN A 328 -3.28 -6.75 -25.74
CA GLN A 328 -4.75 -6.72 -25.77
C GLN A 328 -5.32 -8.13 -25.57
N GLY A 329 -6.64 -8.32 -25.68
CA GLY A 329 -7.26 -9.64 -25.58
C GLY A 329 -7.42 -10.08 -24.13
N ALA A 330 -8.24 -9.33 -23.39
CA ALA A 330 -8.69 -9.67 -22.05
C ALA A 330 -9.49 -10.99 -22.02
N ALA A 331 -9.65 -11.53 -20.82
CA ALA A 331 -10.52 -12.67 -20.57
C ALA A 331 -11.98 -12.35 -20.92
N LYS A 332 -12.81 -13.39 -21.04
CA LYS A 332 -14.21 -13.24 -21.46
C LYS A 332 -14.96 -12.31 -20.50
N GLY A 333 -15.66 -11.34 -21.07
CA GLY A 333 -16.48 -10.39 -20.31
C GLY A 333 -15.69 -9.22 -19.71
N ASP A 334 -14.38 -9.15 -19.99
CA ASP A 334 -13.51 -8.06 -19.55
C ASP A 334 -12.89 -7.30 -20.74
N TYR A 335 -12.15 -6.24 -20.47
CA TYR A 335 -11.44 -5.48 -21.49
C TYR A 335 -10.04 -5.05 -21.02
N VAL A 336 -9.25 -4.50 -21.93
CA VAL A 336 -7.99 -3.80 -21.60
C VAL A 336 -8.06 -2.46 -22.29
N THR A 337 -7.55 -1.41 -21.66
CA THR A 337 -7.38 -0.13 -22.37
C THR A 337 -6.36 -0.27 -23.50
N LYS A 338 -6.48 0.58 -24.52
CA LYS A 338 -5.57 0.54 -25.68
C LYS A 338 -4.14 0.93 -25.33
N THR A 339 -4.00 1.82 -24.34
CA THR A 339 -2.72 2.36 -23.91
C THR A 339 -2.65 2.46 -22.40
N GLN A 340 -1.42 2.59 -21.90
CA GLN A 340 -1.11 2.93 -20.52
C GLN A 340 -0.06 4.05 -20.49
N PRO A 341 0.04 4.84 -19.41
CA PRO A 341 1.08 5.85 -19.27
C PRO A 341 2.43 5.22 -18.92
N PHE A 342 3.48 5.63 -19.62
CA PHE A 342 4.85 5.15 -19.41
C PHE A 342 5.75 6.32 -19.02
N SER A 343 5.96 6.54 -17.72
CA SER A 343 6.90 7.58 -17.25
C SER A 343 8.28 7.40 -17.87
N ASP A 344 8.87 8.50 -18.32
CA ASP A 344 10.25 8.54 -18.82
C ASP A 344 11.27 8.32 -17.68
N LEU A 345 10.89 8.60 -16.42
CA LEU A 345 11.63 8.16 -15.24
C LEU A 345 11.09 6.81 -14.77
N SER A 346 11.85 5.75 -15.04
CA SER A 346 11.43 4.39 -14.71
C SER A 346 12.59 3.44 -14.47
N PHE A 347 12.37 2.48 -13.57
CA PHE A 347 13.24 1.33 -13.34
C PHE A 347 12.88 0.11 -14.18
N ARG A 348 11.83 0.20 -15.01
CA ARG A 348 11.37 -0.90 -15.83
C ARG A 348 12.48 -1.45 -16.73
N PRO A 349 12.55 -2.77 -16.89
CA PRO A 349 13.44 -3.37 -17.88
C PRO A 349 13.14 -2.85 -19.28
N LYS A 350 14.20 -2.51 -20.03
CA LYS A 350 14.08 -2.00 -21.42
C LYS A 350 13.65 -3.07 -22.43
N LYS A 351 13.73 -4.35 -22.05
CA LYS A 351 13.38 -5.50 -22.87
C LYS A 351 12.49 -6.41 -22.07
N ASP A 352 11.53 -7.00 -22.77
CA ASP A 352 10.70 -8.06 -22.21
C ASP A 352 11.54 -9.31 -21.91
N LEU A 353 11.07 -10.11 -20.97
CA LEU A 353 11.69 -11.39 -20.64
C LEU A 353 11.66 -12.35 -21.83
N THR A 354 12.69 -13.16 -21.93
CA THR A 354 12.82 -14.22 -22.94
C THR A 354 13.18 -15.54 -22.28
N GLY A 355 13.15 -16.63 -23.06
CA GLY A 355 13.64 -17.92 -22.59
C GLY A 355 15.11 -17.92 -22.13
N ALA A 356 15.91 -16.91 -22.53
CA ALA A 356 17.28 -16.75 -22.07
C ALA A 356 17.38 -16.15 -20.65
N ASP A 357 16.31 -15.51 -20.16
CA ASP A 357 16.22 -14.97 -18.80
C ASP A 357 15.80 -16.02 -17.77
N MET A 358 15.46 -17.22 -18.24
CA MET A 358 15.05 -18.35 -17.41
C MET A 358 16.26 -18.98 -16.74
N TRP A 359 16.13 -19.20 -15.43
CA TRP A 359 17.19 -19.63 -14.55
C TRP A 359 16.72 -20.79 -13.68
N GLY A 360 17.69 -21.55 -13.17
CA GLY A 360 17.48 -22.57 -12.15
C GLY A 360 18.82 -22.99 -11.54
N ALA A 361 18.78 -23.62 -10.37
CA ALA A 361 20.00 -24.09 -9.71
C ALA A 361 20.68 -25.24 -10.46
N THR A 362 19.94 -25.94 -11.32
CA THR A 362 20.43 -27.02 -12.19
C THR A 362 19.92 -26.83 -13.61
N MET A 363 20.50 -27.54 -14.58
CA MET A 363 20.01 -27.51 -15.96
C MET A 363 18.57 -28.05 -16.11
N PHE A 364 18.14 -28.97 -15.24
CA PHE A 364 16.76 -29.48 -15.24
C PHE A 364 15.79 -28.43 -14.73
N ASP A 365 16.16 -27.73 -13.66
CA ASP A 365 15.39 -26.64 -13.08
C ASP A 365 15.22 -25.49 -14.09
N GLN A 366 16.32 -25.08 -14.73
CA GLN A 366 16.31 -24.08 -15.79
C GLN A 366 15.45 -24.51 -17.00
N LEU A 367 15.55 -25.78 -17.41
CA LEU A 367 14.73 -26.32 -18.50
C LEU A 367 13.24 -26.27 -18.14
N VAL A 368 12.87 -26.70 -16.94
CA VAL A 368 11.48 -26.67 -16.47
C VAL A 368 10.95 -25.24 -16.43
N CYS A 369 11.70 -24.30 -15.85
CA CYS A 369 11.34 -22.88 -15.84
C CYS A 369 11.11 -22.34 -17.26
N ARG A 370 11.96 -22.72 -18.22
CA ARG A 370 11.81 -22.32 -19.62
C ARG A 370 10.60 -22.95 -20.30
N VAL A 371 10.28 -24.20 -19.98
CA VAL A 371 9.06 -24.86 -20.47
C VAL A 371 7.83 -24.16 -19.91
N ILE A 372 7.77 -23.88 -18.60
CA ILE A 372 6.66 -23.17 -17.98
C ILE A 372 6.51 -21.78 -18.60
N PHE A 373 7.60 -21.03 -18.76
CA PHE A 373 7.60 -19.71 -19.41
C PHE A 373 6.94 -19.74 -20.80
N HIS A 374 7.26 -20.74 -21.63
CA HIS A 374 6.67 -20.88 -22.96
C HIS A 374 5.24 -21.44 -22.97
N GLN A 375 4.77 -22.00 -21.85
CA GLN A 375 3.37 -22.39 -21.68
C GLN A 375 2.49 -21.23 -21.22
N LEU A 376 3.06 -20.23 -20.57
CA LEU A 376 2.36 -19.02 -20.14
C LEU A 376 2.22 -18.02 -21.27
N ARG A 377 1.19 -17.18 -21.19
CA ARG A 377 1.05 -16.01 -22.03
C ARG A 377 1.97 -14.90 -21.51
N TYR A 378 2.81 -14.36 -22.39
CA TYR A 378 3.65 -13.20 -22.08
C TYR A 378 3.98 -12.42 -23.36
N GLU A 379 3.44 -11.22 -23.44
CA GLU A 379 3.58 -10.26 -24.54
C GLU A 379 4.22 -8.94 -24.05
N GLY A 380 4.84 -8.98 -22.86
CA GLY A 380 5.40 -7.82 -22.16
C GLY A 380 4.57 -7.40 -20.95
N ILE A 381 4.94 -6.25 -20.35
CA ILE A 381 4.17 -5.63 -19.26
C ILE A 381 2.73 -5.38 -19.72
N PHE A 382 1.76 -5.53 -18.81
CA PHE A 382 0.32 -5.44 -19.11
C PHE A 382 -0.24 -6.52 -20.04
N THR A 383 0.44 -7.68 -20.17
CA THR A 383 -0.22 -8.88 -20.70
C THR A 383 -1.41 -9.22 -19.78
N PRO A 384 -2.67 -9.25 -20.25
CA PRO A 384 -3.80 -9.44 -19.36
C PRO A 384 -3.86 -10.88 -18.80
N PRO A 385 -4.44 -11.07 -17.60
CA PRO A 385 -4.70 -12.39 -17.04
C PRO A 385 -5.49 -13.29 -17.99
N SER A 386 -5.20 -14.59 -17.96
CA SER A 386 -5.82 -15.56 -18.86
C SER A 386 -6.01 -16.94 -18.20
N GLU A 387 -6.90 -17.75 -18.79
CA GLU A 387 -7.12 -19.15 -18.37
C GLU A 387 -5.91 -20.05 -18.67
N GLN A 388 -5.10 -19.69 -19.67
CA GLN A 388 -3.80 -20.34 -19.97
C GLN A 388 -2.78 -20.11 -18.85
N GLY A 389 -2.92 -19.00 -18.12
CA GLY A 389 -1.91 -18.47 -17.21
C GLY A 389 -1.08 -17.41 -17.91
N THR A 390 -0.88 -16.28 -17.24
CA THR A 390 -0.15 -15.11 -17.72
C THR A 390 1.04 -14.87 -16.82
N LEU A 391 2.21 -14.61 -17.42
CA LEU A 391 3.36 -14.12 -16.67
C LEU A 391 3.22 -12.61 -16.50
N VAL A 392 3.12 -12.13 -15.26
CA VAL A 392 3.08 -10.71 -14.91
C VAL A 392 4.48 -10.26 -14.52
N PHE A 393 5.02 -9.27 -15.24
CA PHE A 393 6.33 -8.71 -14.95
C PHE A 393 6.31 -7.19 -15.15
N PRO A 394 6.63 -6.39 -14.11
CA PRO A 394 7.27 -6.76 -12.85
C PRO A 394 6.28 -7.14 -11.71
N GLY A 395 5.75 -8.38 -11.69
CA GLY A 395 5.10 -9.03 -10.54
C GLY A 395 3.85 -8.36 -9.94
N ASN A 396 3.15 -9.07 -9.08
CA ASN A 396 2.09 -8.47 -8.25
C ASN A 396 2.68 -7.62 -7.11
N LEU A 397 3.86 -8.01 -6.59
CA LEU A 397 4.65 -7.20 -5.66
C LEU A 397 5.39 -6.00 -6.32
N GLY A 398 5.11 -5.74 -7.60
CA GLY A 398 5.70 -4.63 -8.33
C GLY A 398 7.22 -4.59 -8.40
N MET A 399 7.73 -3.41 -8.80
CA MET A 399 9.11 -3.00 -8.55
C MET A 399 9.25 -2.14 -7.30
N PHE A 400 8.18 -1.50 -6.87
CA PHE A 400 8.12 -0.72 -5.66
C PHE A 400 7.01 -1.28 -4.79
N GLU A 401 7.22 -1.21 -3.49
CA GLU A 401 6.27 -1.57 -2.44
C GLU A 401 6.22 -0.43 -1.40
N TRP A 402 5.62 -0.65 -0.24
CA TRP A 402 5.37 0.32 0.83
C TRP A 402 6.50 1.32 1.19
N GLY A 403 7.77 0.93 1.04
CA GLY A 403 8.94 1.67 1.55
C GLY A 403 9.29 3.01 0.87
N GLY A 404 8.69 3.35 -0.28
CA GLY A 404 8.89 4.65 -0.94
C GLY A 404 10.33 4.91 -1.42
N ILE A 405 10.72 6.19 -1.50
CA ILE A 405 12.09 6.62 -1.84
C ILE A 405 12.60 7.64 -0.82
N SER A 406 13.92 7.80 -0.74
CA SER A 406 14.55 8.85 0.08
C SER A 406 15.17 9.93 -0.81
N VAL A 407 14.91 11.20 -0.53
CA VAL A 407 15.46 12.35 -1.28
C VAL A 407 16.48 13.11 -0.44
N ASP A 408 17.66 13.38 -1.00
CA ASP A 408 18.62 14.38 -0.53
C ASP A 408 18.38 15.68 -1.33
N PRO A 409 17.66 16.67 -0.78
CA PRO A 409 17.35 17.89 -1.49
C PRO A 409 18.57 18.78 -1.73
N ASN A 410 19.65 18.63 -0.95
CA ASN A 410 20.86 19.44 -1.12
C ASN A 410 21.70 18.93 -2.30
N ARG A 411 21.82 17.60 -2.43
CA ARG A 411 22.52 16.97 -3.54
C ARG A 411 21.65 16.80 -4.78
N GLN A 412 20.33 16.94 -4.63
CA GLN A 412 19.34 16.66 -5.66
C GLN A 412 19.48 15.20 -6.15
N VAL A 413 19.54 14.27 -5.19
CA VAL A 413 19.65 12.82 -5.44
C VAL A 413 18.54 12.11 -4.70
N ALA A 414 17.86 11.15 -5.35
CA ALA A 414 17.01 10.19 -4.65
C ALA A 414 17.64 8.80 -4.59
N ILE A 415 17.37 8.07 -3.52
CA ILE A 415 17.74 6.67 -3.34
C ILE A 415 16.46 5.83 -3.37
N ALA A 416 16.49 4.78 -4.20
CA ALA A 416 15.39 3.85 -4.41
C ALA A 416 15.87 2.40 -4.23
N ASN A 417 14.98 1.50 -3.83
CA ASN A 417 15.24 0.08 -3.60
C ASN A 417 14.33 -0.83 -4.47
N PRO A 418 14.32 -0.68 -5.80
CA PRO A 418 13.41 -1.44 -6.64
C PRO A 418 13.72 -2.94 -6.64
N MET A 419 12.65 -3.73 -6.70
CA MET A 419 12.66 -5.17 -6.93
C MET A 419 12.10 -5.55 -8.30
N ALA A 420 12.25 -6.80 -8.72
CA ALA A 420 11.70 -7.29 -9.98
C ALA A 420 11.59 -8.83 -9.97
N LEU A 421 10.47 -9.33 -9.45
CA LEU A 421 10.12 -10.75 -9.44
C LEU A 421 8.86 -10.99 -10.28
N PRO A 422 8.89 -11.87 -11.30
CA PRO A 422 7.68 -12.19 -12.05
C PRO A 422 6.70 -13.01 -11.22
N PHE A 423 5.42 -12.83 -11.49
CA PHE A 423 4.34 -13.63 -10.93
C PHE A 423 3.58 -14.34 -12.05
N VAL A 424 2.90 -15.43 -11.69
CA VAL A 424 1.97 -16.12 -12.57
C VAL A 424 0.56 -15.81 -12.10
N SER A 425 -0.24 -15.23 -12.98
CA SER A 425 -1.68 -15.01 -12.78
C SER A 425 -2.48 -15.91 -13.72
N LYS A 426 -3.23 -16.85 -13.17
CA LYS A 426 -4.03 -17.81 -13.93
C LYS A 426 -5.49 -17.75 -13.52
N LEU A 427 -6.36 -17.39 -14.46
CA LEU A 427 -7.80 -17.36 -14.22
C LEU A 427 -8.37 -18.78 -14.13
N ILE A 428 -9.30 -18.96 -13.20
CA ILE A 428 -10.00 -20.22 -12.93
C ILE A 428 -11.49 -19.99 -13.25
N PRO A 429 -12.03 -20.53 -14.35
CA PRO A 429 -13.46 -20.44 -14.64
C PRO A 429 -14.33 -20.98 -13.50
N ARG A 430 -15.57 -20.47 -13.36
CA ARG A 430 -16.52 -21.02 -12.38
C ARG A 430 -16.86 -22.48 -12.66
N GLY A 431 -17.01 -23.26 -11.60
CA GLY A 431 -17.32 -24.69 -11.65
C GLY A 431 -17.48 -25.30 -10.25
N PRO A 432 -17.62 -26.63 -10.13
CA PRO A 432 -17.88 -27.30 -8.85
C PRO A 432 -16.85 -27.02 -7.74
N GLY A 433 -15.58 -26.74 -8.10
CA GLY A 433 -14.51 -26.37 -7.16
C GLY A 433 -14.24 -24.87 -7.04
N ASN A 434 -15.00 -24.03 -7.75
CA ASN A 434 -14.87 -22.57 -7.72
C ASN A 434 -16.25 -21.93 -7.94
N PRO A 435 -17.15 -21.95 -6.94
CA PRO A 435 -18.50 -21.43 -7.08
C PRO A 435 -18.51 -19.90 -7.23
N MET A 436 -19.61 -19.36 -7.77
CA MET A 436 -19.80 -17.91 -7.92
C MET A 436 -20.00 -17.21 -6.57
N GLU A 437 -20.75 -17.85 -5.67
CA GLU A 437 -21.09 -17.31 -4.36
C GLU A 437 -20.24 -17.96 -3.27
N PRO A 438 -19.86 -17.21 -2.22
CA PRO A 438 -19.09 -17.74 -1.11
C PRO A 438 -19.92 -18.78 -0.33
N PRO A 439 -19.32 -19.94 0.03
CA PRO A 439 -19.83 -20.77 1.11
C PRO A 439 -19.99 -19.97 2.42
N LYS A 440 -20.83 -20.45 3.35
CA LYS A 440 -21.10 -19.75 4.62
C LYS A 440 -19.85 -19.56 5.49
N ASP A 441 -18.88 -20.45 5.36
CA ASP A 441 -17.61 -20.52 6.08
C ASP A 441 -16.42 -20.12 5.20
N ALA A 442 -16.69 -19.46 4.06
CA ALA A 442 -15.64 -18.99 3.17
C ALA A 442 -14.69 -18.05 3.91
N LYS A 443 -13.41 -18.39 3.87
CA LYS A 443 -12.31 -17.52 4.30
C LYS A 443 -11.48 -17.19 3.07
N GLY A 444 -10.99 -15.96 3.00
CA GLY A 444 -10.00 -15.52 2.03
C GLY A 444 -8.95 -14.74 2.76
N SER A 445 -7.69 -14.91 2.34
CA SER A 445 -6.56 -14.17 2.88
C SER A 445 -6.23 -12.95 2.03
N GLY A 446 -6.73 -12.84 0.79
CA GLY A 446 -6.36 -11.76 -0.14
C GLY A 446 -4.88 -11.73 -0.53
N THR A 447 -4.15 -12.83 -0.35
CA THR A 447 -2.70 -12.89 -0.58
C THR A 447 -2.34 -13.01 -2.06
N GLU A 448 -1.12 -12.63 -2.44
CA GLU A 448 -0.56 -12.82 -3.79
C GLU A 448 -0.04 -14.25 -4.02
N SER A 449 -0.41 -15.17 -3.13
CA SER A 449 -0.10 -16.59 -3.22
C SER A 449 -1.35 -17.45 -3.11
N GLY A 450 -1.39 -18.52 -3.89
CA GLY A 450 -2.48 -19.50 -3.87
C GLY A 450 -3.69 -19.08 -4.69
N VAL A 451 -4.84 -19.67 -4.36
CA VAL A 451 -6.11 -19.42 -5.05
C VAL A 451 -6.86 -18.30 -4.35
N GLN A 452 -7.13 -17.22 -5.07
CA GLN A 452 -8.03 -16.16 -4.67
C GLN A 452 -9.41 -16.38 -5.32
N PRO A 453 -10.50 -16.40 -4.53
CA PRO A 453 -11.80 -16.85 -5.01
C PRO A 453 -12.53 -15.85 -5.91
N GLN A 454 -12.33 -14.54 -5.68
CA GLN A 454 -12.97 -13.43 -6.40
C GLN A 454 -14.50 -13.60 -6.53
N TYR A 455 -15.22 -13.98 -5.48
CA TYR A 455 -16.66 -14.28 -5.57
C TYR A 455 -17.47 -13.12 -6.20
N GLY A 456 -18.48 -13.47 -7.00
CA GLY A 456 -19.32 -12.49 -7.71
C GLY A 456 -18.85 -12.11 -9.12
N VAL A 457 -17.67 -12.54 -9.57
CA VAL A 457 -17.22 -12.40 -10.98
C VAL A 457 -17.06 -13.74 -11.70
N PRO A 458 -16.89 -13.82 -13.04
CA PRO A 458 -16.83 -15.10 -13.76
C PRO A 458 -15.59 -15.98 -13.52
N TYR A 459 -14.60 -15.50 -12.76
CA TYR A 459 -13.32 -16.17 -12.55
C TYR A 459 -12.85 -16.09 -11.11
N GLY A 460 -12.24 -17.16 -10.59
CA GLY A 460 -11.23 -17.04 -9.53
C GLY A 460 -9.85 -16.83 -10.16
N VAL A 461 -8.80 -16.66 -9.36
CA VAL A 461 -7.42 -16.57 -9.86
C VAL A 461 -6.46 -17.37 -8.99
N THR A 462 -5.48 -18.02 -9.60
CA THR A 462 -4.27 -18.44 -8.90
C THR A 462 -3.18 -17.39 -9.11
N LEU A 463 -2.65 -16.85 -8.01
CA LEU A 463 -1.48 -15.97 -7.98
C LEU A 463 -0.32 -16.71 -7.32
N ASN A 464 0.87 -16.70 -7.92
CA ASN A 464 2.08 -17.17 -7.26
C ASN A 464 3.32 -16.47 -7.82
N PRO A 465 4.39 -16.29 -7.04
CA PRO A 465 5.70 -15.96 -7.58
C PRO A 465 6.10 -17.00 -8.65
N PHE A 466 6.80 -16.56 -9.69
CA PHE A 466 7.23 -17.44 -10.77
C PHE A 466 8.42 -18.29 -10.33
N LEU A 467 8.11 -19.40 -9.66
CA LEU A 467 9.06 -20.33 -9.08
C LEU A 467 9.06 -21.66 -9.85
N SER A 468 10.16 -22.38 -9.73
CA SER A 468 10.28 -23.75 -10.17
C SER A 468 9.55 -24.72 -9.22
N PRO A 469 9.37 -26.00 -9.59
CA PRO A 469 8.81 -27.01 -8.68
C PRO A 469 9.58 -27.21 -7.37
N PHE A 470 10.81 -26.71 -7.28
CA PHE A 470 11.65 -26.74 -6.08
C PHE A 470 11.61 -25.44 -5.27
N GLY A 471 10.76 -24.48 -5.65
CA GLY A 471 10.60 -23.21 -4.95
C GLY A 471 11.69 -22.19 -5.23
N LEU A 472 12.46 -22.34 -6.32
CA LEU A 472 13.49 -21.38 -6.73
C LEU A 472 12.95 -20.40 -7.78
N PRO A 473 13.34 -19.12 -7.77
CA PRO A 473 12.87 -18.18 -8.79
C PRO A 473 13.29 -18.60 -10.19
N CYS A 474 12.32 -18.68 -11.11
CA CYS A 474 12.59 -19.04 -12.50
C CYS A 474 13.23 -17.92 -13.32
N LYS A 475 13.25 -16.68 -12.82
CA LYS A 475 13.96 -15.56 -13.44
C LYS A 475 15.39 -15.47 -12.91
N GLN A 476 16.36 -15.27 -13.79
CA GLN A 476 17.75 -15.03 -13.39
C GLN A 476 17.89 -13.84 -12.40
N PRO A 477 18.81 -13.94 -11.42
CA PRO A 477 19.14 -12.82 -10.56
C PRO A 477 19.75 -11.67 -11.40
N ALA A 478 19.64 -10.42 -10.97
CA ALA A 478 19.15 -9.98 -9.66
C ALA A 478 17.63 -9.80 -9.57
N TRP A 479 17.13 -9.93 -8.35
CA TRP A 479 15.71 -9.71 -8.00
C TRP A 479 15.47 -8.38 -7.27
N GLY A 480 16.53 -7.68 -6.86
CA GLY A 480 16.46 -6.35 -6.25
C GLY A 480 17.79 -5.61 -6.29
N TYR A 481 17.75 -4.29 -6.15
CA TYR A 481 18.92 -3.42 -6.17
C TYR A 481 18.66 -2.09 -5.47
N ILE A 482 19.72 -1.47 -4.94
CA ILE A 482 19.68 -0.08 -4.50
C ILE A 482 20.14 0.77 -5.68
N SER A 483 19.43 1.85 -5.96
CA SER A 483 19.74 2.78 -7.04
C SER A 483 19.72 4.22 -6.57
N ALA A 484 20.52 5.06 -7.22
CA ALA A 484 20.47 6.51 -7.08
C ALA A 484 19.94 7.15 -8.37
N LEU A 485 19.07 8.13 -8.19
CA LEU A 485 18.49 8.98 -9.23
C LEU A 485 19.07 10.39 -9.09
N ASP A 486 19.51 10.99 -10.19
CA ASP A 486 19.79 12.43 -10.23
C ASP A 486 18.47 13.16 -10.52
N LEU A 487 18.05 14.03 -9.61
CA LEU A 487 16.76 14.73 -9.68
C LEU A 487 16.77 15.90 -10.68
N LYS A 488 17.96 16.36 -11.11
CA LYS A 488 18.10 17.42 -12.11
C LYS A 488 17.89 16.87 -13.52
N THR A 489 18.38 15.66 -13.78
CA THR A 489 18.24 15.00 -15.07
C THR A 489 17.09 13.99 -15.11
N ASN A 490 16.57 13.59 -13.94
CA ASN A 490 15.64 12.48 -13.78
C ASN A 490 16.19 11.17 -14.38
N GLU A 491 17.46 10.87 -14.14
CA GLU A 491 18.13 9.67 -14.63
C GLU A 491 18.68 8.80 -13.51
N VAL A 492 18.71 7.49 -13.75
CA VAL A 492 19.41 6.54 -12.87
C VAL A 492 20.92 6.69 -13.08
N VAL A 493 21.61 7.27 -12.09
CA VAL A 493 23.06 7.54 -12.16
C VAL A 493 23.92 6.47 -11.48
N TRP A 494 23.32 5.64 -10.64
CA TRP A 494 24.04 4.56 -9.95
C TRP A 494 23.11 3.41 -9.58
N LYS A 495 23.67 2.20 -9.58
CA LYS A 495 22.97 0.96 -9.22
C LYS A 495 23.92 -0.02 -8.54
N LYS A 496 23.47 -0.67 -7.47
CA LYS A 496 24.17 -1.77 -6.81
C LYS A 496 23.22 -2.88 -6.41
N THR A 497 23.55 -4.07 -6.84
CA THR A 497 22.88 -5.31 -6.46
C THR A 497 23.23 -5.67 -5.01
N TYR A 498 22.24 -6.14 -4.24
CA TYR A 498 22.49 -6.85 -3.00
C TYR A 498 22.13 -8.33 -3.17
N ARG A 499 22.86 -9.22 -2.49
CA ARG A 499 22.56 -10.65 -2.49
C ARG A 499 21.45 -10.91 -1.48
N TYR A 500 20.32 -11.42 -1.92
CA TYR A 500 19.41 -12.14 -1.02
C TYR A 500 20.15 -13.40 -0.54
N SER A 501 20.21 -13.63 0.77
CA SER A 501 20.83 -14.84 1.32
C SER A 501 19.97 -16.05 0.96
N ALA A 502 20.56 -17.01 0.23
CA ALA A 502 19.99 -18.33 0.03
C ALA A 502 19.73 -18.98 1.40
N GLY A 503 18.46 -19.13 1.78
CA GLY A 503 18.07 -19.69 3.08
C GLY A 503 16.72 -19.22 3.62
N GLN A 504 16.18 -18.10 3.12
CA GLN A 504 14.78 -17.73 3.35
C GLN A 504 13.93 -18.16 2.13
N PRO A 505 12.66 -18.58 2.34
CA PRO A 505 11.77 -18.93 1.23
C PRO A 505 11.79 -17.79 0.19
N ALA A 506 11.85 -18.15 -1.08
CA ALA A 506 11.99 -17.24 -2.22
C ALA A 506 10.71 -16.44 -2.51
N VAL A 507 9.94 -16.11 -1.47
CA VAL A 507 8.87 -15.14 -1.50
C VAL A 507 9.46 -13.90 -0.83
N PRO A 508 9.42 -12.73 -1.46
CA PRO A 508 9.66 -11.50 -0.72
C PRO A 508 8.63 -11.46 0.38
N ASP A 509 9.05 -11.57 1.64
CA ASP A 509 8.44 -10.66 2.59
C ASP A 509 8.81 -9.28 2.03
N ALA A 510 7.82 -8.54 1.54
CA ALA A 510 8.00 -7.18 1.10
C ALA A 510 8.39 -6.35 2.33
N GLY A 511 9.67 -6.32 2.70
CA GLY A 511 10.19 -5.61 3.88
C GLY A 511 11.04 -6.46 4.80
#